data_AF-A0A9L0IV63-F1
#
_entry.id   AF-A0A9L0IV63-F1
#
_cell.length_a   1.000
_cell.length_b   1.000
_cell.length_c   1.000
_cell.angle_alpha   90.00
_cell.angle_beta   90.00
_cell.angle_gamma   90.00
#
_symmetry.space_group_name_H-M   'P 1'
#
loop_
_entity.id
_entity.type
_entity.pdbx_description
1 polymer ?
#
loop_
_entity_poly.entity_id
_entity_poly.type
_entity_poly.pdbx_seq_one_letter_code
_entity_poly.pdbx_strand_id
1 'polypeptide(L)'
;MALSRVCWARAALWGSAVTPGLYVTRKLQLVRSGLAWGAPGSSKLHLSPKTDVKNLISYVVTKTKVINGKYHRFLGRHFPRFYVLYTIFMKGLQMLWADAKKARRIKTNMWKHNIKFHQLSYREMEHLRQIQHGTHPAVHDILALRNCFSNYPLGMNQLHALQMKALSRAMLLTPYLPPLLLRHRLKTHTTVIHHLDKALAKLGIGQLTAQEVKSACYLRGLNSTHVAEDRCRTWLGEWLQISCSLKEAELSLLLHNVVLLSTNYIGTRR
;
A
#
# COMPACT_ATOMS: atom_id res chain seq x y z
N MET A 1 -22.84 -1.04 -6.42
CA MET A 1 -22.22 -2.35 -6.68
C MET A 1 -21.76 -2.45 -8.13
N ALA A 2 -20.64 -1.81 -8.52
CA ALA A 2 -20.17 -1.86 -9.91
C ALA A 2 -18.68 -1.47 -10.07
N LEU A 3 -17.77 -2.08 -9.32
CA LEU A 3 -16.31 -1.92 -9.52
C LEU A 3 -15.61 -3.29 -9.65
N SER A 4 -16.23 -4.24 -10.35
CA SER A 4 -15.65 -5.59 -10.53
C SER A 4 -15.45 -6.03 -11.98
N ARG A 5 -15.66 -5.17 -13.00
CA ARG A 5 -15.71 -5.63 -14.40
C ARG A 5 -14.67 -5.08 -15.38
N VAL A 6 -13.62 -4.40 -14.94
CA VAL A 6 -12.61 -3.82 -15.87
C VAL A 6 -11.20 -4.41 -15.70
N CYS A 7 -11.01 -5.45 -14.87
CA CYS A 7 -9.68 -6.01 -14.60
C CYS A 7 -9.25 -7.21 -15.47
N TRP A 8 -10.02 -7.60 -16.50
CA TRP A 8 -9.78 -8.85 -17.24
C TRP A 8 -9.62 -8.68 -18.76
N ALA A 9 -8.87 -7.67 -19.20
CA ALA A 9 -8.49 -7.55 -20.60
C ALA A 9 -7.02 -7.14 -20.77
N ARG A 10 -6.08 -8.02 -20.34
CA ARG A 10 -4.67 -8.04 -20.82
C ARG A 10 -3.84 -9.25 -20.34
N ALA A 11 -4.42 -10.44 -20.30
CA ALA A 11 -3.72 -11.68 -19.94
C ALA A 11 -3.82 -12.75 -21.04
N ALA A 12 -3.60 -12.36 -22.30
CA ALA A 12 -3.61 -13.26 -23.46
C ALA A 12 -2.42 -12.95 -24.35
N LEU A 13 -1.22 -13.29 -23.89
CA LEU A 13 -0.01 -13.45 -24.70
C LEU A 13 1.07 -13.96 -23.75
N TRP A 14 1.10 -15.27 -23.55
CA TRP A 14 2.26 -16.12 -23.25
C TRP A 14 1.75 -17.55 -23.09
N GLY A 15 1.47 -18.17 -24.25
CA GLY A 15 1.20 -19.59 -24.39
C GLY A 15 2.01 -20.11 -25.57
N SER A 16 3.05 -20.88 -25.27
CA SER A 16 3.62 -22.00 -26.04
C SER A 16 4.89 -22.45 -25.31
N ALA A 17 4.87 -23.59 -24.62
CA ALA A 17 4.98 -24.96 -25.14
C ALA A 17 6.44 -25.40 -25.30
N VAL A 18 6.95 -26.17 -24.34
CA VAL A 18 7.94 -27.24 -24.54
C VAL A 18 7.57 -28.41 -23.61
N THR A 19 7.55 -29.60 -24.20
CA THR A 19 7.04 -30.90 -23.74
C THR A 19 7.97 -31.69 -22.80
N PRO A 20 7.52 -32.82 -22.21
CA PRO A 20 7.97 -33.36 -20.93
C PRO A 20 9.02 -34.49 -21.06
N GLY A 21 9.85 -34.64 -20.03
CA GLY A 21 10.77 -35.76 -19.84
C GLY A 21 10.38 -36.61 -18.62
N LEU A 22 10.27 -37.92 -18.85
CA LEU A 22 9.94 -38.98 -17.88
C LEU A 22 10.96 -39.08 -16.72
N TYR A 23 10.52 -39.49 -15.52
CA TYR A 23 10.68 -40.87 -15.02
C TYR A 23 10.51 -41.00 -13.48
N VAL A 24 9.93 -42.15 -13.12
CA VAL A 24 9.98 -42.88 -11.82
C VAL A 24 9.13 -42.36 -10.66
N THR A 25 7.92 -42.92 -10.60
CA THR A 25 7.19 -43.21 -9.36
C THR A 25 7.90 -44.31 -8.57
N ARG A 26 8.28 -44.04 -7.32
CA ARG A 26 8.57 -45.10 -6.34
C ARG A 26 7.71 -44.89 -5.10
N LYS A 27 6.68 -45.75 -4.98
CA LYS A 27 5.87 -45.95 -3.77
C LYS A 27 6.80 -46.24 -2.59
N LEU A 28 6.63 -45.52 -1.49
CA LEU A 28 7.10 -45.92 -0.17
C LEU A 28 5.87 -46.29 0.66
N GLN A 29 5.77 -47.58 0.95
CA GLN A 29 4.76 -48.16 1.81
C GLN A 29 4.82 -47.49 3.19
N LEU A 30 3.67 -47.01 3.65
CA LEU A 30 3.48 -46.54 5.02
C LEU A 30 3.40 -47.78 5.92
N VAL A 31 4.54 -48.21 6.45
CA VAL A 31 4.57 -49.17 7.55
C VAL A 31 3.89 -48.51 8.75
N ARG A 32 2.75 -49.09 9.11
CA ARG A 32 1.94 -48.84 10.29
C ARG A 32 2.76 -49.15 11.54
N SER A 33 3.44 -48.15 12.09
CA SER A 33 3.92 -48.21 13.48
C SER A 33 2.91 -47.49 14.36
N GLY A 34 2.10 -48.28 15.06
CA GLY A 34 1.12 -47.79 16.00
C GLY A 34 1.82 -47.06 17.15
N LEU A 35 1.58 -45.75 17.25
CA LEU A 35 1.75 -45.04 18.50
C LEU A 35 0.36 -44.93 19.12
N ALA A 36 0.17 -45.76 20.15
CA ALA A 36 -0.95 -45.67 21.07
C ALA A 36 -0.98 -44.25 21.65
N TRP A 37 -1.85 -43.42 21.09
CA TRP A 37 -2.29 -42.22 21.78
C TRP A 37 -3.07 -42.70 22.99
N GLY A 38 -2.43 -42.72 24.16
CA GLY A 38 -3.15 -42.83 25.42
C GLY A 38 -4.20 -41.71 25.43
N ALA A 39 -5.47 -42.09 25.45
CA ALA A 39 -6.58 -41.16 25.55
C ALA A 39 -6.35 -40.28 26.80
N PRO A 40 -6.61 -38.96 26.74
CA PRO A 40 -6.45 -38.12 27.90
C PRO A 40 -7.44 -38.59 28.97
N GLY A 41 -6.93 -39.02 30.12
CA GLY A 41 -7.75 -39.39 31.26
C GLY A 41 -8.70 -38.25 31.63
N SER A 42 -9.99 -38.51 31.52
CA SER A 42 -11.05 -37.59 31.91
C SER A 42 -11.17 -37.56 33.43
N SER A 43 -10.48 -36.62 34.07
CA SER A 43 -10.77 -36.25 35.46
C SER A 43 -11.78 -35.10 35.46
N LYS A 44 -13.04 -35.42 35.81
CA LYS A 44 -14.12 -34.46 36.03
C LYS A 44 -13.67 -33.37 37.01
N LEU A 45 -13.57 -32.13 36.54
CA LEU A 45 -13.35 -30.96 37.39
C LEU A 45 -14.69 -30.29 37.69
N HIS A 46 -15.06 -30.26 38.97
CA HIS A 46 -16.13 -29.40 39.46
C HIS A 46 -15.70 -27.93 39.32
N LEU A 47 -16.55 -27.13 38.66
CA LEU A 47 -16.29 -25.75 38.24
C LEU A 47 -16.50 -24.72 39.37
N SER A 48 -15.63 -23.70 39.42
CA SER A 48 -15.89 -22.38 40.04
C SER A 48 -15.06 -21.27 39.34
N PRO A 49 -15.58 -20.04 39.10
CA PRO A 49 -15.27 -19.29 37.86
C PRO A 49 -14.19 -18.18 37.92
N LYS A 50 -13.63 -17.80 39.08
CA LYS A 50 -12.91 -16.49 39.19
C LYS A 50 -11.43 -16.54 39.52
N THR A 51 -10.93 -17.59 40.17
CA THR A 51 -9.51 -17.78 40.48
C THR A 51 -8.74 -18.53 39.38
N ASP A 52 -9.45 -19.03 38.37
CA ASP A 52 -8.93 -20.03 37.46
C ASP A 52 -8.22 -19.46 36.23
N VAL A 53 -8.41 -18.19 35.84
CA VAL A 53 -7.77 -17.65 34.62
C VAL A 53 -6.25 -17.58 34.76
N LYS A 54 -5.74 -17.12 35.92
CA LYS A 54 -4.29 -17.04 36.17
C LYS A 54 -3.67 -18.45 36.30
N ASN A 55 -4.39 -19.36 36.94
CA ASN A 55 -3.96 -20.75 37.12
C ASN A 55 -4.02 -21.53 35.81
N LEU A 56 -5.04 -21.30 34.97
CA LEU A 56 -5.18 -21.86 33.63
C LEU A 56 -4.13 -21.27 32.68
N ILE A 57 -3.83 -19.97 32.74
CA ILE A 57 -2.74 -19.36 31.98
C ILE A 57 -1.40 -19.98 32.41
N SER A 58 -1.17 -20.12 33.72
CA SER A 58 0.05 -20.77 34.25
C SER A 58 0.14 -22.23 33.81
N TYR A 59 -0.97 -22.98 33.85
CA TYR A 59 -1.07 -24.37 33.41
C TYR A 59 -0.84 -24.51 31.90
N VAL A 60 -1.44 -23.64 31.09
CA VAL A 60 -1.24 -23.63 29.64
C VAL A 60 0.20 -23.23 29.30
N VAL A 61 0.78 -22.25 30.00
CA VAL A 61 2.19 -21.84 29.82
C VAL A 61 3.15 -22.95 30.20
N THR A 62 2.90 -23.66 31.30
CA THR A 62 3.74 -24.78 31.74
C THR A 62 3.62 -25.97 30.80
N LYS A 63 2.40 -26.33 30.36
CA LYS A 63 2.18 -27.41 29.38
C LYS A 63 2.76 -27.08 28.01
N THR A 64 2.60 -25.85 27.51
CA THR A 64 3.18 -25.41 26.23
C THR A 64 4.71 -25.40 26.25
N LYS A 65 5.35 -25.00 27.35
CA LYS A 65 6.81 -25.10 27.52
C LYS A 65 7.32 -26.54 27.45
N VAL A 66 6.65 -27.47 28.14
CA VAL A 66 7.00 -28.90 28.13
C VAL A 66 6.82 -29.50 26.75
N ILE A 67 5.73 -29.15 26.07
CA ILE A 67 5.43 -29.60 24.71
C ILE A 67 6.46 -29.04 23.72
N ASN A 68 6.77 -27.74 23.77
CA ASN A 68 7.76 -27.10 22.91
C ASN A 68 9.17 -27.71 23.10
N GLY A 69 9.57 -27.98 24.34
CA GLY A 69 10.85 -28.64 24.63
C GLY A 69 10.94 -30.06 24.06
N LYS A 70 9.84 -30.82 24.10
CA LYS A 70 9.76 -32.14 23.45
C LYS A 70 9.83 -32.03 21.92
N TYR A 71 9.20 -31.02 21.31
CA TYR A 71 9.27 -30.78 19.87
C TYR A 71 10.69 -30.45 19.40
N HIS A 72 11.40 -29.57 20.10
CA HIS A 72 12.79 -29.26 19.77
C HIS A 72 13.71 -30.49 19.90
N ARG A 73 13.50 -31.33 20.93
CA ARG A 73 14.27 -32.56 21.15
C ARG A 73 13.95 -33.64 20.10
N PHE A 74 12.69 -33.75 19.68
CA PHE A 74 12.24 -34.67 18.65
C PHE A 74 12.77 -34.28 17.25
N LEU A 75 12.62 -33.02 16.87
CA LEU A 75 13.08 -32.50 15.57
C LEU A 75 14.61 -32.60 15.44
N GLY A 76 15.35 -32.32 16.51
CA GLY A 76 16.81 -32.44 16.51
C GLY A 76 17.32 -33.87 16.36
N ARG A 77 16.60 -34.87 16.89
CA ARG A 77 17.04 -36.28 16.88
C ARG A 77 16.67 -37.01 15.59
N HIS A 78 15.52 -36.70 14.98
CA HIS A 78 15.05 -37.40 13.80
C HIS A 78 15.38 -36.69 12.47
N PHE A 79 15.54 -35.36 12.46
CA PHE A 79 15.74 -34.58 11.22
C PHE A 79 16.71 -33.39 11.39
N PRO A 80 18.02 -33.65 11.55
CA PRO A 80 19.01 -32.63 11.91
C PRO A 80 19.14 -31.50 10.87
N ARG A 81 19.08 -31.81 9.57
CA ARG A 81 19.16 -30.80 8.50
C ARG A 81 17.95 -29.85 8.50
N PHE A 82 16.75 -30.39 8.73
CA PHE A 82 15.52 -29.60 8.80
C PHE A 82 15.49 -28.73 10.06
N TYR A 83 16.05 -29.22 11.17
CA TYR A 83 16.13 -28.47 12.42
C TYR A 83 16.95 -27.18 12.29
N VAL A 84 18.05 -27.21 11.54
CA VAL A 84 18.85 -25.99 11.25
C VAL A 84 18.00 -24.96 10.50
N LEU A 85 17.28 -25.38 9.46
CA LEU A 85 16.40 -24.47 8.71
C LEU A 85 15.25 -23.92 9.56
N TYR A 86 14.62 -24.78 10.37
CA TYR A 86 13.55 -24.39 11.29
C TYR A 86 14.02 -23.34 12.30
N THR A 87 15.20 -23.51 12.89
CA THR A 87 15.72 -22.54 13.88
C THR A 87 16.10 -21.20 13.25
N ILE A 88 16.63 -21.18 12.02
CA ILE A 88 16.90 -19.94 11.27
C ILE A 88 15.60 -19.21 10.92
N PHE A 89 14.61 -19.94 10.39
CA PHE A 89 13.30 -19.39 10.05
C PHE A 89 12.59 -18.80 11.29
N MET A 90 12.56 -19.55 12.40
CA MET A 90 11.93 -19.10 13.64
C MET A 90 12.65 -17.89 14.27
N LYS A 91 13.98 -17.80 14.15
CA LYS A 91 14.73 -16.59 14.54
C LYS A 91 14.31 -15.37 13.71
N GLY A 92 14.12 -15.54 12.39
CA GLY A 92 13.61 -14.47 11.51
C GLY A 92 12.19 -14.02 11.88
N LEU A 93 11.31 -14.98 12.18
CA LEU A 93 9.93 -14.68 12.61
C LEU A 93 9.88 -13.98 13.97
N GLN A 94 10.79 -14.32 14.88
CA GLN A 94 10.92 -13.67 16.18
C GLN A 94 11.39 -12.20 16.05
N MET A 95 12.34 -11.93 15.15
CA MET A 95 12.78 -10.57 14.82
C MET A 95 11.61 -9.73 14.28
N LEU A 96 10.84 -10.26 13.33
CA LEU A 96 9.63 -9.60 12.80
C LEU A 96 8.59 -9.32 13.88
N TRP A 97 8.40 -10.25 14.83
CA TRP A 97 7.49 -10.05 15.96
C TRP A 97 7.96 -8.96 16.93
N ALA A 98 9.28 -8.80 17.11
CA ALA A 98 9.84 -7.73 17.92
C ALA A 98 9.60 -6.36 17.26
N ASP A 99 9.79 -6.26 15.95
CA ASP A 99 9.54 -5.03 15.19
C ASP A 99 8.04 -4.68 15.14
N ALA A 100 7.17 -5.68 14.99
CA ALA A 100 5.72 -5.49 15.06
C ALA A 100 5.23 -5.04 16.45
N LYS A 101 5.92 -5.46 17.52
CA LYS A 101 5.65 -4.97 18.88
C LYS A 101 6.14 -3.53 19.07
N LYS A 102 7.30 -3.17 18.53
CA LYS A 102 7.80 -1.77 18.53
C LYS A 102 6.85 -0.84 17.77
N ALA A 103 6.40 -1.24 16.57
CA ALA A 103 5.43 -0.47 15.78
C ALA A 103 4.08 -0.31 16.51
N ARG A 104 3.61 -1.35 17.20
CA ARG A 104 2.42 -1.26 18.07
C ARG A 104 2.63 -0.30 19.24
N ARG A 105 3.79 -0.33 19.89
CA ARG A 105 4.12 0.60 20.99
C ARG A 105 4.13 2.06 20.52
N ILE A 106 4.72 2.33 19.36
CA ILE A 106 4.72 3.67 18.73
C ILE A 106 3.28 4.11 18.46
N LYS A 107 2.44 3.23 17.89
CA LYS A 107 1.01 3.51 17.65
C LYS A 107 0.22 3.80 18.93
N THR A 108 0.47 3.06 20.02
CA THR A 108 -0.17 3.33 21.32
C THR A 108 0.35 4.60 21.99
N ASN A 109 1.61 4.97 21.80
CA ASN A 109 2.15 6.24 22.29
C ASN A 109 1.56 7.43 21.50
N MET A 110 1.38 7.30 20.18
CA MET A 110 0.64 8.28 19.35
C MET A 110 -0.80 8.48 19.83
N TRP A 111 -1.47 7.40 20.26
CA TRP A 111 -2.82 7.48 20.82
C TRP A 111 -2.86 8.17 22.19
N LYS A 112 -1.83 7.97 23.04
CA LYS A 112 -1.70 8.64 24.34
C LYS A 112 -1.37 10.13 24.25
N HIS A 113 -0.66 10.56 23.21
CA HIS A 113 -0.31 11.97 22.98
C HIS A 113 -1.36 12.77 22.19
N ASN A 114 -2.57 12.23 21.99
CA ASN A 114 -3.80 12.92 21.54
C ASN A 114 -3.67 13.82 20.29
N ILE A 115 -3.02 13.34 19.23
CA ILE A 115 -3.12 13.96 17.90
C ILE A 115 -4.30 13.28 17.17
N LYS A 116 -5.41 14.01 16.99
CA LYS A 116 -6.72 13.48 16.54
C LYS A 116 -6.88 13.50 15.01
N PHE A 117 -7.57 12.48 14.48
CA PHE A 117 -7.98 12.27 13.06
C PHE A 117 -9.10 13.18 12.54
N HIS A 118 -9.53 14.19 13.31
CA HIS A 118 -10.69 15.06 12.97
C HIS A 118 -10.27 16.50 12.58
N GLN A 119 -9.02 16.70 12.15
CA GLN A 119 -8.46 18.01 11.87
C GLN A 119 -8.30 18.29 10.36
N LEU A 120 -9.07 17.60 9.51
CA LEU A 120 -9.43 18.15 8.21
C LEU A 120 -10.65 19.04 8.49
N SER A 121 -10.46 20.35 8.37
CA SER A 121 -11.53 21.33 8.58
C SER A 121 -12.74 20.93 7.71
N TYR A 122 -13.95 21.01 8.25
CA TYR A 122 -15.19 20.72 7.52
C TYR A 122 -15.24 21.43 6.15
N ARG A 123 -14.64 22.62 6.06
CA ARG A 123 -14.47 23.37 4.81
C ARG A 123 -13.58 22.63 3.79
N GLU A 124 -12.46 22.06 4.22
CA GLU A 124 -11.53 21.33 3.35
C GLU A 124 -12.17 20.02 2.85
N MET A 125 -12.99 19.36 3.69
CA MET A 125 -13.78 18.21 3.28
C MET A 125 -14.88 18.58 2.27
N GLU A 126 -15.54 19.73 2.45
CA GLU A 126 -16.54 20.21 1.50
C GLU A 126 -15.90 20.56 0.15
N HIS A 127 -14.73 21.21 0.12
CA HIS A 127 -14.01 21.49 -1.13
C HIS A 127 -13.65 20.20 -1.87
N LEU A 128 -13.14 19.18 -1.17
CA LEU A 128 -12.87 17.86 -1.78
C LEU A 128 -14.15 17.16 -2.27
N ARG A 129 -15.28 17.35 -1.56
CA ARG A 129 -16.58 16.79 -1.93
C ARG A 129 -17.15 17.47 -3.19
N GLN A 130 -17.07 18.80 -3.28
CA GLN A 130 -17.50 19.56 -4.46
C GLN A 130 -16.67 19.17 -5.69
N ILE A 131 -15.35 18.96 -5.53
CA ILE A 131 -14.47 18.46 -6.60
C ILE A 131 -14.89 17.06 -7.08
N GLN A 132 -15.40 16.21 -6.19
CA GLN A 132 -15.92 14.89 -6.56
C GLN A 132 -17.30 14.96 -7.24
N HIS A 133 -18.06 16.04 -7.07
CA HIS A 133 -19.37 16.25 -7.68
C HIS A 133 -19.32 16.88 -9.09
N GLY A 134 -18.12 17.05 -9.67
CA GLY A 134 -17.96 17.39 -11.09
C GLY A 134 -17.73 18.87 -11.40
N THR A 135 -17.65 19.74 -10.38
CA THR A 135 -17.21 21.12 -10.58
C THR A 135 -15.70 21.15 -10.72
N HIS A 136 -15.18 21.65 -11.85
CA HIS A 136 -13.74 21.85 -12.05
C HIS A 136 -13.22 22.82 -10.99
N PRO A 137 -12.36 22.38 -10.05
CA PRO A 137 -11.86 23.25 -8.99
C PRO A 137 -11.06 24.40 -9.58
N ALA A 138 -11.33 25.61 -9.10
CA ALA A 138 -10.46 26.73 -9.40
C ALA A 138 -9.09 26.51 -8.75
N VAL A 139 -8.03 26.98 -9.42
CA VAL A 139 -6.64 26.84 -8.97
C VAL A 139 -6.43 27.37 -7.54
N HIS A 140 -7.10 28.47 -7.18
CA HIS A 140 -7.00 29.09 -5.86
C HIS A 140 -7.57 28.20 -4.74
N ASP A 141 -8.65 27.47 -5.00
CA ASP A 141 -9.28 26.57 -4.03
C ASP A 141 -8.38 25.37 -3.73
N ILE A 142 -7.68 24.85 -4.75
CA ILE A 142 -6.70 23.77 -4.59
C ILE A 142 -5.52 24.25 -3.74
N LEU A 143 -4.99 25.44 -4.04
CA LEU A 143 -3.85 25.99 -3.32
C LEU A 143 -4.18 26.31 -1.86
N ALA A 144 -5.45 26.60 -1.53
CA ALA A 144 -5.88 26.76 -0.14
C ALA A 144 -5.67 25.49 0.69
N LEU A 145 -5.72 24.31 0.07
CA LEU A 145 -5.54 23.02 0.75
C LEU A 145 -4.07 22.65 1.04
N ARG A 146 -3.09 23.44 0.57
CA ARG A 146 -1.64 23.11 0.66
C ARG A 146 -1.17 22.65 2.04
N ASN A 147 -1.70 23.29 3.09
CA ASN A 147 -1.31 23.03 4.49
C ASN A 147 -1.63 21.59 4.92
N CYS A 148 -2.74 21.01 4.41
CA CYS A 148 -3.15 19.63 4.72
C CYS A 148 -2.17 18.59 4.17
N PHE A 149 -1.42 18.96 3.12
CA PHE A 149 -0.52 18.09 2.36
C PHE A 149 0.95 18.27 2.72
N SER A 150 1.32 19.29 3.50
CA SER A 150 2.71 19.49 3.94
C SER A 150 3.15 18.44 4.97
N ASN A 151 2.31 18.20 5.98
CA ASN A 151 2.65 17.34 7.12
C ASN A 151 1.52 16.35 7.43
N TYR A 152 0.55 16.77 8.23
CA TYR A 152 -0.62 15.98 8.61
C TYR A 152 -1.89 16.64 8.10
N PRO A 153 -2.89 15.88 7.59
CA PRO A 153 -3.00 14.41 7.56
C PRO A 153 -2.64 13.75 6.22
N LEU A 154 -2.46 14.52 5.14
CA LEU A 154 -2.29 14.00 3.78
C LEU A 154 -0.84 14.13 3.29
N GLY A 155 0.12 14.35 4.19
CA GLY A 155 1.53 14.46 3.82
C GLY A 155 2.10 13.16 3.25
N MET A 156 3.16 13.32 2.45
CA MET A 156 3.81 12.21 1.74
C MET A 156 4.29 11.06 2.62
N ASN A 157 4.55 11.30 3.91
CA ASN A 157 4.97 10.27 4.88
C ASN A 157 3.79 9.52 5.51
N GLN A 158 2.59 10.08 5.43
CA GLN A 158 1.41 9.60 6.13
C GLN A 158 0.43 8.85 5.22
N LEU A 159 0.65 8.89 3.90
CA LEU A 159 -0.14 8.14 2.92
C LEU A 159 -0.17 6.65 3.25
N HIS A 160 -1.37 6.09 3.27
CA HIS A 160 -1.59 4.67 3.53
C HIS A 160 -1.21 3.83 2.29
N ALA A 161 -0.92 2.54 2.49
CA ALA A 161 -0.44 1.66 1.41
C ALA A 161 -1.41 1.59 0.21
N LEU A 162 -2.72 1.62 0.46
CA LEU A 162 -3.74 1.62 -0.60
C LEU A 162 -3.73 2.91 -1.42
N GLN A 163 -3.62 4.07 -0.76
CA GLN A 163 -3.53 5.37 -1.43
C GLN A 163 -2.27 5.47 -2.27
N MET A 164 -1.12 5.04 -1.75
CA MET A 164 0.13 5.02 -2.51
C MET A 164 0.01 4.14 -3.76
N LYS A 165 -0.59 2.96 -3.67
CA LYS A 165 -0.83 2.10 -4.84
C LYS A 165 -1.74 2.76 -5.88
N ALA A 166 -2.81 3.43 -5.44
CA ALA A 166 -3.72 4.15 -6.32
C ALA A 166 -3.01 5.32 -7.04
N LEU A 167 -2.30 6.16 -6.28
CA LEU A 167 -1.52 7.29 -6.82
C LEU A 167 -0.40 6.83 -7.73
N SER A 168 0.28 5.72 -7.41
CA SER A 168 1.28 5.13 -8.30
C SER A 168 0.68 4.72 -9.64
N ARG A 169 -0.53 4.13 -9.65
CA ARG A 169 -1.21 3.79 -10.90
C ARG A 169 -1.62 5.03 -11.69
N ALA A 170 -2.09 6.07 -11.01
CA ALA A 170 -2.45 7.35 -11.65
C ALA A 170 -1.23 8.04 -12.29
N MET A 171 -0.06 7.95 -11.64
CA MET A 171 1.22 8.45 -12.16
C MET A 171 1.96 7.46 -13.06
N LEU A 172 1.29 6.41 -13.55
CA LEU A 172 1.88 5.40 -14.45
C LEU A 172 3.13 4.68 -13.89
N LEU A 173 3.25 4.60 -12.56
CA LEU A 173 4.29 3.87 -11.84
C LEU A 173 3.86 2.44 -11.49
N THR A 174 4.85 1.55 -11.35
CA THR A 174 4.67 0.15 -10.91
C THR A 174 4.19 0.10 -9.44
N PRO A 175 2.97 -0.42 -9.16
CA PRO A 175 2.39 -0.38 -7.82
C PRO A 175 2.77 -1.59 -6.93
N TYR A 176 3.48 -2.58 -7.49
CA TYR A 176 3.77 -3.87 -6.85
C TYR A 176 5.06 -3.87 -6.01
N LEU A 177 5.47 -2.71 -5.50
CA LEU A 177 6.66 -2.56 -4.66
C LEU A 177 6.30 -2.62 -3.16
N PRO A 178 7.25 -3.01 -2.29
CA PRO A 178 7.12 -2.84 -0.84
C PRO A 178 6.80 -1.37 -0.47
N PRO A 179 5.99 -1.10 0.57
CA PRO A 179 5.48 0.25 0.85
C PRO A 179 6.53 1.35 1.00
N LEU A 180 7.70 1.04 1.56
CA LEU A 180 8.79 2.01 1.72
C LEU A 180 9.42 2.41 0.38
N LEU A 181 9.70 1.43 -0.48
CA LEU A 181 10.23 1.66 -1.82
C LEU A 181 9.21 2.36 -2.71
N LEU A 182 7.93 1.98 -2.61
CA LEU A 182 6.85 2.64 -3.32
C LEU A 182 6.75 4.12 -2.93
N ARG A 183 6.85 4.44 -1.63
CA ARG A 183 6.85 5.81 -1.13
C ARG A 183 8.06 6.60 -1.64
N HIS A 184 9.25 6.02 -1.56
CA HIS A 184 10.46 6.66 -2.09
C HIS A 184 10.33 6.94 -3.58
N ARG A 185 9.89 5.95 -4.37
CA ARG A 185 9.68 6.10 -5.81
C ARG A 185 8.66 7.18 -6.14
N LEU A 186 7.54 7.23 -5.41
CA LEU A 186 6.54 8.29 -5.55
C LEU A 186 7.13 9.66 -5.27
N LYS A 187 7.89 9.83 -4.18
CA LYS A 187 8.57 11.09 -3.85
C LYS A 187 9.52 11.51 -4.96
N THR A 188 10.45 10.64 -5.34
CA THR A 188 11.44 10.93 -6.39
C THR A 188 10.78 11.24 -7.72
N HIS A 189 9.73 10.50 -8.09
CA HIS A 189 9.01 10.80 -9.32
C HIS A 189 8.32 12.17 -9.25
N THR A 190 7.67 12.49 -8.13
CA THR A 190 6.96 13.76 -7.96
C THR A 190 7.92 14.94 -7.95
N THR A 191 9.10 14.81 -7.34
CA THR A 191 10.13 15.87 -7.39
C THR A 191 10.65 16.08 -8.81
N VAL A 192 10.90 15.00 -9.56
CA VAL A 192 11.29 15.08 -10.97
C VAL A 192 10.23 15.81 -11.79
N ILE A 193 8.94 15.45 -11.64
CA ILE A 193 7.83 16.15 -12.31
C ILE A 193 7.81 17.63 -11.93
N HIS A 194 7.94 17.96 -10.64
CA HIS A 194 7.94 19.34 -10.18
C HIS A 194 9.10 20.18 -10.75
N HIS A 195 10.30 19.59 -10.88
CA HIS A 195 11.43 20.26 -11.54
C HIS A 195 11.20 20.43 -13.04
N LEU A 196 10.65 19.41 -13.70
CA LEU A 196 10.26 19.50 -15.11
C LEU A 196 9.21 20.58 -15.32
N ASP A 197 8.24 20.72 -14.41
CA ASP A 197 7.23 21.77 -14.45
C ASP A 197 7.85 23.17 -14.33
N LYS A 198 8.79 23.36 -13.41
CA LYS A 198 9.53 24.63 -13.28
C LYS A 198 10.32 24.97 -14.55
N ALA A 199 10.92 23.97 -15.21
CA ALA A 199 11.61 24.18 -16.48
C ALA A 199 10.62 24.51 -17.61
N LEU A 200 9.49 23.79 -17.67
CA LEU A 200 8.45 23.99 -18.67
C LEU A 200 7.79 25.38 -18.54
N ALA A 201 7.57 25.85 -17.31
CA ALA A 201 7.04 27.19 -17.04
C ALA A 201 7.99 28.29 -17.52
N LYS A 202 9.32 28.08 -17.46
CA LYS A 202 10.30 29.02 -18.00
C LYS A 202 10.33 29.05 -19.54
N LEU A 203 10.12 27.89 -20.17
CA LEU A 203 10.04 27.80 -21.64
C LEU A 203 8.74 28.43 -22.17
N GLY A 204 7.63 28.22 -21.47
CA GLY A 204 6.30 28.68 -21.85
C GLY A 204 5.56 27.67 -22.72
N ILE A 205 4.24 27.53 -22.48
CA ILE A 205 3.38 26.55 -23.18
C ILE A 205 3.23 26.88 -24.67
N GLY A 206 3.30 28.17 -25.04
CA GLY A 206 3.15 28.63 -26.42
C GLY A 206 4.26 28.15 -27.36
N GLN A 207 5.42 27.76 -26.81
CA GLN A 207 6.55 27.25 -27.59
C GLN A 207 6.44 25.74 -27.87
N LEU A 208 5.48 25.04 -27.25
CA LEU A 208 5.32 23.60 -27.37
C LEU A 208 4.44 23.23 -28.57
N THR A 209 4.91 22.25 -29.34
CA THR A 209 4.12 21.61 -30.39
C THR A 209 2.90 20.87 -29.82
N ALA A 210 1.90 20.62 -30.65
CA ALA A 210 0.70 19.87 -30.28
C ALA A 210 1.02 18.50 -29.63
N GLN A 211 2.03 17.81 -30.16
CA GLN A 211 2.45 16.49 -29.68
C GLN A 211 3.16 16.59 -28.32
N GLU A 212 4.00 17.60 -28.11
CA GLU A 212 4.66 17.85 -26.83
C GLU A 212 3.67 18.24 -25.75
N VAL A 213 2.65 19.04 -26.08
CA VAL A 213 1.56 19.34 -25.14
C VAL A 213 0.84 18.05 -24.73
N LYS A 214 0.49 17.19 -25.68
CA LYS A 214 -0.18 15.91 -25.39
C LYS A 214 0.68 14.96 -24.56
N SER A 215 1.98 14.87 -24.83
CA SER A 215 2.91 14.03 -24.07
C SER A 215 3.14 14.58 -22.66
N ALA A 216 3.27 15.90 -22.51
CA ALA A 216 3.37 16.57 -21.23
C ALA A 216 2.12 16.32 -20.36
N CYS A 217 0.93 16.41 -20.94
CA CYS A 217 -0.31 16.08 -20.26
C CYS A 217 -0.37 14.61 -19.82
N TYR A 218 0.04 13.70 -20.71
CA TYR A 218 0.04 12.26 -20.43
C TYR A 218 0.99 11.86 -19.30
N LEU A 219 2.19 12.45 -19.27
CA LEU A 219 3.18 12.25 -18.20
C LEU A 219 2.61 12.61 -16.81
N ARG A 220 1.68 13.57 -16.76
CA ARG A 220 1.04 14.07 -15.54
C ARG A 220 -0.30 13.37 -15.26
N GLY A 221 -0.62 12.31 -15.99
CA GLY A 221 -1.77 11.44 -15.75
C GLY A 221 -3.06 11.82 -16.48
N LEU A 222 -3.05 12.82 -17.37
CA LEU A 222 -4.19 13.11 -18.24
C LEU A 222 -4.18 12.21 -19.49
N ASN A 223 -5.28 11.51 -19.76
CA ASN A 223 -5.41 10.79 -21.03
C ASN A 223 -5.68 11.76 -22.20
N SER A 224 -4.60 12.27 -22.81
CA SER A 224 -4.63 13.29 -23.88
C SER A 224 -5.02 12.76 -25.27
N THR A 225 -5.27 11.46 -25.41
CA THR A 225 -5.61 10.83 -26.71
C THR A 225 -6.89 11.37 -27.34
N HIS A 226 -7.90 11.67 -26.53
CA HIS A 226 -9.22 12.14 -26.97
C HIS A 226 -9.51 13.60 -26.62
N VAL A 227 -8.54 14.32 -26.05
CA VAL A 227 -8.72 15.72 -25.64
C VAL A 227 -8.20 16.64 -26.75
N ALA A 228 -8.98 17.67 -27.08
CA ALA A 228 -8.57 18.69 -28.03
C ALA A 228 -7.30 19.40 -27.57
N GLU A 229 -6.51 19.89 -28.51
CA GLU A 229 -5.20 20.50 -28.24
C GLU A 229 -5.31 21.73 -27.34
N ASP A 230 -6.25 22.64 -27.64
CA ASP A 230 -6.46 23.86 -26.85
C ASP A 230 -6.83 23.54 -25.40
N ARG A 231 -7.68 22.52 -25.21
CA ARG A 231 -8.05 22.00 -23.89
C ARG A 231 -6.84 21.42 -23.15
N CYS A 232 -5.95 20.70 -23.86
CA CYS A 232 -4.71 20.22 -23.26
C CYS A 232 -3.80 21.38 -22.82
N ARG A 233 -3.71 22.46 -23.61
CA ARG A 233 -2.93 23.65 -23.26
C ARG A 233 -3.49 24.35 -22.02
N THR A 234 -4.81 24.55 -21.95
CA THR A 234 -5.45 25.14 -20.77
C THR A 234 -5.20 24.30 -19.52
N TRP A 235 -5.41 22.98 -19.62
CA TRP A 235 -5.15 22.04 -18.52
C TRP A 235 -3.69 22.08 -18.06
N LEU A 236 -2.74 22.10 -19.00
CA LEU A 236 -1.32 22.17 -18.69
C LEU A 236 -0.96 23.51 -18.04
N GLY A 237 -1.62 24.61 -18.44
CA GLY A 237 -1.50 25.92 -17.81
C GLY A 237 -1.92 25.89 -16.35
N GLU A 238 -3.11 25.37 -16.06
CA GLU A 238 -3.63 25.24 -14.69
C GLU A 238 -2.73 24.33 -13.84
N TRP A 239 -2.28 23.20 -14.42
CA TRP A 239 -1.35 22.29 -13.76
C TRP A 239 -0.06 23.01 -13.36
N LEU A 240 0.58 23.72 -14.29
CA LEU A 240 1.84 24.43 -14.03
C LEU A 240 1.65 25.56 -13.02
N GLN A 241 0.54 26.28 -13.07
CA GLN A 241 0.23 27.32 -12.09
C GLN A 241 0.18 26.74 -10.67
N ILE A 242 -0.43 25.58 -10.50
CA ILE A 242 -0.47 24.89 -9.21
C ILE A 242 0.92 24.36 -8.87
N SER A 243 1.54 23.56 -9.73
CA SER A 243 2.75 22.84 -9.40
C SER A 243 3.94 23.75 -9.13
N CYS A 244 4.08 24.87 -9.87
CA CYS A 244 5.13 25.86 -9.62
C CYS A 244 4.92 26.66 -8.33
N SER A 245 3.70 26.75 -7.83
CA SER A 245 3.37 27.43 -6.57
C SER A 245 3.64 26.59 -5.32
N LEU A 246 3.83 25.27 -5.47
CA LEU A 246 4.04 24.34 -4.36
C LEU A 246 5.50 24.26 -3.93
N LYS A 247 5.71 24.06 -2.62
CA LYS A 247 7.02 23.72 -2.04
C LYS A 247 7.24 22.21 -2.05
N GLU A 248 8.48 21.77 -1.87
CA GLU A 248 8.82 20.34 -1.81
C GLU A 248 8.08 19.58 -0.70
N ALA A 249 7.84 20.22 0.44
CA ALA A 249 7.06 19.65 1.54
C ALA A 249 5.60 19.38 1.13
N GLU A 250 5.05 20.15 0.18
CA GLU A 250 3.65 20.13 -0.24
C GLU A 250 3.41 19.25 -1.47
N LEU A 251 4.43 18.56 -1.99
CA LEU A 251 4.34 17.72 -3.20
C LEU A 251 3.35 16.57 -3.09
N SER A 252 2.89 16.23 -1.88
CA SER A 252 1.75 15.32 -1.73
C SER A 252 0.52 15.87 -2.45
N LEU A 253 0.26 17.19 -2.42
CA LEU A 253 -0.85 17.82 -3.12
C LEU A 253 -0.74 17.62 -4.64
N LEU A 254 0.47 17.77 -5.19
CA LEU A 254 0.72 17.58 -6.63
C LEU A 254 0.32 16.17 -7.10
N LEU A 255 0.56 15.14 -6.28
CA LEU A 255 0.12 13.78 -6.56
C LEU A 255 -1.40 13.63 -6.60
N HIS A 256 -2.09 14.26 -5.66
CA HIS A 256 -3.54 14.17 -5.57
C HIS A 256 -4.20 14.99 -6.67
N ASN A 257 -3.57 16.09 -7.11
CA ASN A 257 -4.05 16.91 -8.21
C ASN A 257 -4.15 16.16 -9.54
N VAL A 258 -3.37 15.10 -9.75
CA VAL A 258 -3.58 14.23 -10.93
C VAL A 258 -5.00 13.73 -10.96
N VAL A 259 -5.51 13.24 -9.84
CA VAL A 259 -6.88 12.72 -9.76
C VAL A 259 -7.90 13.86 -9.78
N LEU A 260 -7.66 14.94 -9.03
CA LEU A 260 -8.61 16.06 -8.90
C LEU A 260 -8.81 16.82 -10.22
N LEU A 261 -7.75 17.04 -11.00
CA LEU A 261 -7.82 17.76 -12.28
C LEU A 261 -8.20 16.85 -13.45
N SER A 262 -7.77 15.58 -13.47
CA SER A 262 -8.07 14.69 -14.61
C SER A 262 -9.51 14.20 -14.65
N THR A 263 -10.13 13.96 -13.49
CA THR A 263 -11.51 13.46 -13.40
C THR A 263 -12.52 14.47 -13.94
N ASN A 264 -12.29 15.76 -13.68
CA ASN A 264 -13.19 16.84 -14.10
C ASN A 264 -13.02 17.24 -15.57
N TYR A 265 -11.85 17.03 -16.17
CA TYR A 265 -11.62 17.36 -17.59
C TYR A 265 -12.22 16.36 -18.58
N ILE A 266 -12.44 15.11 -18.14
CA ILE A 266 -13.09 14.04 -18.93
C ILE A 266 -14.62 14.13 -18.81
N GLY A 267 -15.12 14.65 -17.68
CA GLY A 267 -16.54 14.70 -17.32
C GLY A 267 -17.39 15.71 -18.11
N THR A 268 -16.80 16.67 -18.83
CA THR A 268 -17.57 17.55 -19.74
C THR A 268 -17.79 16.87 -21.11
N ARG A 269 -18.29 15.63 -21.10
CA ARG A 269 -19.12 15.15 -22.21
C ARG A 269 -20.55 15.52 -21.84
N ARG A 270 -21.14 16.36 -22.68
CA ARG A 270 -22.57 16.69 -22.75
C ARG A 270 -23.45 15.48 -22.43
#